data_AF-E9IZU6-F1
#
_entry.id   AF-E9IZU6-F1
#
_cell.length_a   1.000
_cell.length_b   1.000
_cell.length_c   1.000
_cell.angle_alpha   90.00
_cell.angle_beta   90.00
_cell.angle_gamma   90.00
#
_symmetry.space_group_name_H-M   'P 1'
#
loop_
_entity.id
_entity.type
_entity.pdbx_description
1 polymer ?
#
loop_
_entity_poly.entity_id
_entity_poly.type
_entity_poly.pdbx_seq_one_letter_code
_entity_poly.pdbx_strand_id
1 'polypeptide(L)'
;MVILHDDEYYRNRIPEPDLGAIRNFWRFVWNPDKRQLLGRSGKEWALLGLFYLCFFAVLGSLFALQMWISIDYASKLERPFLLYGGLTSRSYFGGNFPLFRQLDFDSPDFNSKKKNI
;
A
#
# COMPACT_ATOMS: atom_id res chain seq x y z
N MET A 1 32.53 11.68 38.60
CA MET A 1 33.12 11.67 37.24
C MET A 1 33.45 13.12 36.88
N VAL A 2 34.72 13.44 36.65
CA VAL A 2 35.13 14.77 36.15
C VAL A 2 35.21 14.66 34.63
N ILE A 3 34.51 15.54 33.93
CA ILE A 3 34.61 15.63 32.48
C ILE A 3 35.92 16.36 32.19
N LEU A 4 36.95 15.61 31.81
CA LEU A 4 38.22 16.16 31.34
C LEU A 4 37.99 16.81 29.96
N HIS A 5 38.32 18.10 29.86
CA HIS A 5 38.19 18.91 28.65
C HIS A 5 39.52 18.89 27.89
N ASP A 6 40.01 17.70 27.58
CA ASP A 6 41.28 17.50 26.88
C ASP A 6 41.08 17.63 25.36
N ASP A 7 42.16 17.72 24.59
CA ASP A 7 42.08 17.84 23.11
C ASP A 7 41.30 16.67 22.47
N GLU A 8 41.38 15.46 23.04
CA GLU A 8 40.57 14.32 22.61
C GLU A 8 39.07 14.52 22.85
N TYR A 9 38.69 15.19 23.94
CA TYR A 9 37.30 15.48 24.27
C TYR A 9 36.68 16.36 23.16
N TYR A 10 37.40 17.37 22.72
CA TYR A 10 36.94 18.27 21.65
C TYR A 10 36.92 17.59 20.28
N ARG A 11 37.88 16.70 19.98
CA ARG A 11 37.94 15.96 18.71
C ARG A 11 36.71 15.07 18.48
N ASN A 12 36.18 14.46 19.54
CA ASN A 12 35.03 13.57 19.45
C ASN A 12 33.68 14.31 19.32
N ARG A 13 33.64 15.63 19.57
CA ARG A 13 32.42 16.45 19.56
C ARG A 13 32.35 17.46 18.42
N ILE A 14 33.23 17.39 17.44
CA ILE A 14 33.19 18.28 16.27
C ILE A 14 31.85 18.05 15.57
N PRO A 15 30.96 19.07 15.51
CA PRO A 15 29.69 18.91 14.81
C PRO A 15 29.99 18.70 13.34
N GLU A 16 29.28 17.74 12.74
CA GLU A 16 29.41 17.54 11.29
C GLU A 16 29.00 18.84 10.57
N PRO A 17 29.72 19.25 9.52
CA PRO A 17 29.47 20.51 8.84
C PRO A 17 28.01 20.57 8.35
N ASP A 18 27.36 21.73 8.44
CA ASP A 18 26.00 21.94 7.93
C ASP A 18 26.05 22.23 6.44
N LEU A 19 25.53 21.30 5.64
CA LEU A 19 25.57 21.37 4.18
C LEU A 19 24.26 21.91 3.58
N GLY A 20 23.31 22.35 4.42
CA GLY A 20 21.95 22.77 4.07
C GLY A 20 20.92 21.64 4.17
N ALA A 21 19.63 21.98 4.27
CA ALA A 21 18.54 21.04 4.56
C ALA A 21 18.51 19.80 3.64
N ILE A 22 18.59 20.00 2.32
CA ILE A 22 18.50 18.91 1.33
C ILE A 22 19.75 18.03 1.40
N ARG A 23 20.93 18.62 1.53
CA ARG A 23 22.21 17.89 1.52
C ARG A 23 22.46 17.15 2.82
N ASN A 24 21.98 17.69 3.95
CA ASN A 24 21.91 16.98 5.22
C ASN A 24 20.91 15.82 5.17
N PHE A 25 19.76 15.98 4.50
CA PHE A 25 18.82 14.88 4.29
C PHE A 25 19.45 13.75 3.48
N TRP A 26 20.13 14.05 2.38
CA TRP A 26 20.87 13.04 1.61
C TRP A 26 21.98 12.38 2.42
N ARG A 27 22.72 13.14 3.25
CA ARG A 27 23.74 12.57 4.17
C ARG A 27 23.13 11.68 5.24
N PHE A 28 21.93 11.99 5.70
CA PHE A 28 21.16 11.17 6.64
C PHE A 28 20.70 9.85 5.99
N VAL A 29 20.21 9.91 4.75
CA VAL A 29 19.82 8.72 3.98
C VAL A 29 21.03 7.82 3.71
N TRP A 30 22.14 8.41 3.27
CA TRP A 30 23.36 7.69 2.91
C TRP A 30 24.60 8.42 3.44
N ASN A 31 25.27 7.80 4.43
CA ASN A 31 26.54 8.30 4.95
C ASN A 31 27.69 7.39 4.49
N PRO A 32 28.46 7.76 3.44
CA PRO A 32 29.52 6.93 2.88
C PRO A 32 30.68 6.70 3.84
N ASP A 33 30.96 7.66 4.73
CA ASP A 33 32.08 7.60 5.69
C ASP A 33 31.89 6.50 6.72
N LYS A 34 30.65 6.32 7.20
CA LYS A 34 30.30 5.31 8.22
C LYS A 34 29.63 4.07 7.64
N ARG A 35 29.35 4.05 6.31
CA ARG A 35 28.57 3.03 5.61
C ARG A 35 27.23 2.73 6.31
N GLN A 36 26.56 3.80 6.76
CA GLN A 36 25.28 3.74 7.45
C GLN A 36 24.17 4.22 6.50
N LEU A 37 23.10 3.43 6.43
CA LEU A 37 21.84 3.77 5.75
C LEU A 37 20.85 4.22 6.83
N LEU A 38 20.31 5.43 6.71
CA LEU A 38 19.30 5.97 7.65
C LEU A 38 19.70 5.85 9.14
N GLY A 39 20.99 6.04 9.44
CA GLY A 39 21.53 5.95 10.80
C GLY A 39 21.79 4.53 11.33
N ARG A 40 21.66 3.48 10.49
CA ARG A 40 21.92 2.09 10.88
C ARG A 40 22.89 1.40 9.91
N SER A 41 23.71 0.46 10.39
CA SER A 41 24.68 -0.22 9.53
C SER A 41 23.96 -1.06 8.47
N GLY A 42 24.51 -1.12 7.25
CA GLY A 42 23.96 -1.95 6.17
C GLY A 42 23.82 -3.43 6.55
N LYS A 43 24.66 -3.93 7.48
CA LYS A 43 24.56 -5.30 8.02
C LYS A 43 23.25 -5.52 8.77
N GLU A 44 22.84 -4.57 9.59
CA GLU A 44 21.60 -4.67 10.36
C GLU A 44 20.37 -4.51 9.46
N TRP A 45 20.45 -3.66 8.43
CA TRP A 45 19.43 -3.57 7.38
C TRP A 45 19.26 -4.88 6.62
N ALA A 46 20.36 -5.52 6.20
CA ALA A 46 20.32 -6.81 5.53
C ALA A 46 19.73 -7.89 6.44
N LEU A 47 20.11 -7.90 7.72
CA LEU A 47 19.57 -8.85 8.70
C LEU A 47 18.05 -8.66 8.90
N LEU A 48 17.61 -7.42 9.03
CA LEU A 48 16.20 -7.06 9.15
C LEU A 48 15.43 -7.44 7.88
N GLY A 49 15.96 -7.10 6.71
CA GLY A 49 15.36 -7.42 5.42
C GLY A 49 15.21 -8.93 5.20
N LEU A 50 16.27 -9.69 5.50
CA LEU A 50 16.25 -11.16 5.39
C LEU A 50 15.23 -11.77 6.36
N PHE A 51 15.18 -11.28 7.61
CA PHE A 51 14.20 -11.72 8.60
C PHE A 51 12.77 -11.50 8.10
N TYR A 52 12.44 -10.30 7.61
CA TYR A 52 11.11 -10.00 7.08
C TYR A 52 10.79 -10.82 5.84
N LEU A 53 11.76 -11.02 4.93
CA LEU A 53 11.56 -11.86 3.75
C LEU A 53 11.14 -13.28 4.15
N CYS A 54 11.89 -13.91 5.06
CA CYS A 54 11.59 -15.25 5.55
C CYS A 54 10.21 -15.30 6.25
N PHE A 55 9.94 -14.33 7.12
CA PHE A 55 8.66 -14.21 7.82
C PHE A 55 7.47 -14.09 6.86
N PHE A 56 7.56 -13.20 5.87
CA PHE A 56 6.51 -13.01 4.87
C PHE A 56 6.40 -14.19 3.91
N ALA A 57 7.48 -14.91 3.63
CA ALA A 57 7.41 -16.14 2.84
C ALA A 57 6.60 -17.23 3.56
N VAL A 58 6.79 -17.39 4.87
CA VAL A 58 6.01 -18.34 5.68
C VAL A 58 4.56 -17.88 5.82
N LEU A 59 4.32 -16.60 6.09
CA LEU A 59 2.94 -16.07 6.13
C LEU A 59 2.25 -16.20 4.77
N GLY A 60 2.95 -15.90 3.69
CA GLY A 60 2.45 -16.01 2.32
C GLY A 60 2.14 -17.45 1.94
N SER A 61 2.97 -18.42 2.36
CA SER A 61 2.70 -19.84 2.11
C SER A 61 1.51 -20.35 2.91
N LEU A 62 1.37 -19.97 4.18
CA LEU A 62 0.18 -20.28 4.99
C LEU A 62 -1.09 -19.68 4.40
N PHE A 63 -1.02 -18.42 3.94
CA PHE A 63 -2.13 -17.77 3.26
C PHE A 63 -2.50 -18.48 1.95
N ALA A 64 -1.51 -18.81 1.12
CA ALA A 64 -1.72 -19.54 -0.13
C ALA A 64 -2.30 -20.94 0.12
N LEU A 65 -1.83 -21.65 1.14
CA LEU A 65 -2.36 -22.95 1.56
C LEU A 65 -3.81 -22.83 2.01
N GLN A 66 -4.12 -21.84 2.87
CA GLN A 66 -5.49 -21.56 3.32
C GLN A 66 -6.42 -21.23 2.13
N MET A 67 -5.95 -20.47 1.15
CA MET A 67 -6.71 -20.19 -0.05
C MET A 67 -6.87 -21.44 -0.93
N TRP A 68 -5.83 -22.26 -1.05
CA TRP A 68 -5.87 -23.49 -1.84
C TRP A 68 -6.89 -24.49 -1.28
N ILE A 69 -6.90 -24.73 0.03
CA ILE A 69 -7.88 -25.62 0.67
C ILE A 69 -9.30 -25.06 0.55
N SER A 70 -9.47 -23.74 0.66
CA SER A 70 -10.76 -23.08 0.49
C SER A 70 -11.31 -23.28 -0.93
N ILE A 71 -10.45 -23.14 -1.95
CA ILE A 71 -10.82 -23.33 -3.36
C ILE A 71 -11.12 -24.82 -3.65
N ASP A 72 -10.29 -25.74 -3.15
CA ASP A 72 -10.54 -27.19 -3.31
C ASP A 72 -11.90 -27.56 -2.71
N TYR A 73 -12.19 -27.08 -1.50
CA TYR A 73 -13.47 -27.30 -0.85
C TYR A 73 -14.63 -26.67 -1.64
N ALA A 74 -14.48 -25.41 -2.05
CA ALA A 74 -15.50 -24.71 -2.83
C ALA A 74 -15.80 -25.40 -4.16
N SER A 75 -14.79 -26.01 -4.80
CA SER A 75 -14.95 -26.74 -6.07
C SER A 75 -15.74 -28.04 -5.93
N LYS A 76 -15.74 -28.65 -4.74
CA LYS A 76 -16.47 -29.89 -4.43
C LYS A 76 -17.94 -29.65 -4.10
N LEU A 77 -18.34 -28.40 -3.92
CA LEU A 77 -19.74 -28.04 -3.69
C LEU A 77 -20.49 -28.12 -5.02
N GLU A 78 -21.41 -29.09 -5.12
CA GLU A 78 -22.23 -29.34 -6.30
C GLU A 78 -23.22 -28.19 -6.61
N ARG A 79 -23.47 -27.31 -5.63
CA ARG A 79 -24.33 -26.12 -5.77
C ARG A 79 -23.57 -24.88 -5.27
N PRO A 80 -23.67 -23.74 -5.98
CA PRO A 80 -23.02 -22.51 -5.54
C PRO A 80 -23.60 -22.07 -4.18
N PHE A 81 -22.72 -21.76 -3.24
CA PHE A 81 -23.07 -21.42 -1.85
C PHE A 81 -23.88 -20.12 -1.69
N LEU A 82 -24.00 -19.29 -2.74
CA LEU A 82 -24.71 -18.00 -2.74
C LEU A 82 -26.00 -17.99 -3.57
N LEU A 83 -26.82 -19.05 -3.51
CA LEU A 83 -28.17 -18.97 -4.05
C LEU A 83 -29.14 -18.29 -3.08
N TYR A 84 -29.09 -16.96 -3.04
CA TYR A 84 -30.29 -16.16 -2.81
C TYR A 84 -30.91 -15.86 -4.17
N GLY A 85 -31.64 -16.84 -4.71
CA GLY A 85 -32.51 -16.61 -5.86
C GLY A 85 -33.61 -15.63 -5.46
N GLY A 86 -33.47 -14.37 -5.86
CA GLY A 86 -34.57 -13.39 -5.78
C GLY A 86 -34.35 -12.11 -4.99
N LEU A 87 -33.12 -11.59 -4.85
CA LEU A 87 -32.91 -10.18 -4.50
C LEU A 87 -31.76 -9.64 -5.34
N THR A 88 -32.07 -9.24 -6.58
CA THR A 88 -31.22 -8.34 -7.36
C THR A 88 -30.76 -7.20 -6.45
N SER A 89 -29.46 -6.94 -6.41
CA SER A 89 -28.89 -5.80 -5.68
C SER A 89 -29.68 -4.55 -6.05
N ARG A 90 -30.53 -4.05 -5.15
CA ARG A 90 -31.11 -2.73 -5.30
C ARG A 90 -29.92 -1.79 -5.25
N SER A 91 -29.56 -1.21 -6.39
CA SER A 91 -28.48 -0.24 -6.51
C SER A 91 -28.71 0.91 -5.52
N TYR A 92 -28.18 0.82 -4.31
CA TYR A 92 -28.13 1.94 -3.35
C TYR A 92 -27.18 3.03 -3.85
N PHE A 93 -26.29 2.68 -4.78
CA PHE A 93 -25.47 3.61 -5.57
C PHE A 93 -26.20 4.13 -6.83
N GLY A 94 -27.53 4.22 -6.77
CA GLY A 94 -28.33 4.94 -7.76
C GLY A 94 -28.24 6.46 -7.52
N GLY A 95 -27.25 7.10 -8.14
CA GLY A 95 -27.35 8.41 -8.79
C GLY A 95 -28.18 9.53 -8.15
N ASN A 96 -28.14 9.73 -6.84
CA ASN A 96 -28.69 10.92 -6.19
C ASN A 96 -27.56 11.81 -5.63
N PHE A 97 -26.64 12.24 -6.51
CA PHE A 97 -26.01 13.54 -6.30
C PHE A 97 -26.97 14.60 -6.85
N PRO A 98 -27.59 15.45 -6.01
CA PRO A 98 -28.52 16.48 -6.47
C PRO A 98 -27.87 17.52 -7.39
N LEU A 99 -26.54 17.48 -7.55
CA LEU A 99 -25.77 18.40 -8.37
C LEU A 99 -25.80 18.09 -9.87
N PHE A 100 -26.05 16.82 -10.27
CA PHE A 100 -26.01 16.40 -11.67
C PHE A 100 -27.39 16.06 -12.27
N ARG A 101 -28.48 16.31 -11.54
CA ARG A 101 -29.86 15.99 -11.99
C ARG A 101 -30.38 16.86 -13.15
N GLN A 102 -29.59 17.81 -13.64
CA GLN A 102 -30.05 18.74 -14.68
C GLN A 102 -29.47 18.46 -16.07
N LEU A 103 -28.57 17.47 -16.20
CA LEU A 103 -28.04 17.04 -17.50
C LEU A 103 -28.67 15.71 -17.92
N ASP A 104 -29.99 15.62 -17.86
CA ASP A 104 -30.72 14.67 -18.68
C ASP A 104 -30.59 15.15 -20.13
N PHE A 105 -29.61 14.58 -20.85
CA PHE A 105 -29.48 14.75 -22.28
C PHE A 105 -30.66 14.02 -22.91
N ASP A 106 -31.71 14.79 -23.16
CA ASP A 106 -32.95 14.37 -23.82
C ASP A 106 -32.57 13.60 -25.08
N SER A 107 -32.71 12.27 -25.01
CA SER A 107 -32.38 11.39 -26.14
C SER A 107 -33.52 11.57 -27.16
N PRO A 108 -33.26 12.09 -28.37
CA PRO A 108 -34.33 12.33 -29.33
C PRO A 108 -34.97 11.01 -29.75
N ASP A 109 -36.24 10.86 -29.41
CA ASP A 109 -37.06 9.70 -29.73
C ASP A 109 -37.42 9.70 -31.23
N PHE A 110 -36.55 9.11 -32.05
CA PHE A 110 -36.80 8.85 -33.47
C PHE A 110 -37.67 7.61 -33.64
N ASN A 111 -38.89 7.62 -33.12
CA ASN A 111 -39.91 6.65 -33.56
C ASN A 111 -41.23 7.35 -33.88
N SER A 112 -41.17 8.20 -34.89
CA SER A 112 -42.35 8.66 -35.59
C SER A 112 -43.01 7.48 -36.33
N LYS A 113 -44.13 7.01 -35.79
CA LYS A 113 -45.37 6.76 -36.54
C LYS A 113 -45.16 6.30 -37.99
N LYS A 114 -45.14 4.98 -38.22
CA LYS A 114 -45.63 4.42 -39.49
C LYS A 114 -47.11 4.08 -39.35
N LYS A 115 -47.93 5.05 -39.77
CA LYS A 115 -49.31 4.85 -40.20
C LYS A 115 -49.30 4.41 -41.67
N ASN A 116 -50.34 3.68 -42.09
CA ASN A 116 -50.66 3.15 -43.43
C ASN A 116 -50.01 1.78 -43.70
N ILE A 117 -50.75 0.71 -44.02
CA ILE A 117 -52.01 0.55 -44.79
C ILE A 117 -53.00 -0.32 -44.01
#